data_AF-A0A6B0YX18-F1
#
_entry.id   AF-A0A6B0YX18-F1
#
_cell.length_a   1.000
_cell.length_b   1.000
_cell.length_c   1.000
_cell.angle_alpha   90.00
_cell.angle_beta   90.00
_cell.angle_gamma   90.00
#
_symmetry.space_group_name_H-M   'P 1'
#
loop_
_entity.id
_entity.type
_entity.pdbx_description
1 polymer ?
#
loop_
_entity_poly.entity_id
_entity_poly.type
_entity_poly.pdbx_seq_one_letter_code
_entity_poly.pdbx_strand_id
1 'polypeptide(L)'
;MEKRTTGADDSLHIELSEFSQAQSAAAHAVRYVANSEFNQAVLFFEDGSFLQFEHKGRDSRWAKASAERTQADRACLGMSHFRLNALHLQLYFEDGSDVAFTI
;
A
#
# COMPACT_ATOMS: atom_id res chain seq x y z
N MET A 1 3.21 9.15 -60.69
CA MET A 1 1.83 8.87 -60.23
C MET A 1 1.80 7.35 -60.13
N GLU A 2 1.87 6.72 -58.96
CA GLU A 2 0.96 6.78 -57.82
C GLU A 2 1.72 6.66 -56.49
N LYS A 3 1.27 7.38 -55.46
CA LYS A 3 1.72 7.22 -54.08
C LYS A 3 0.84 6.14 -53.44
N ARG A 4 1.44 5.08 -52.87
CA ARG A 4 0.75 4.19 -51.93
C ARG A 4 1.11 4.62 -50.51
N THR A 5 0.12 5.16 -49.84
CA THR A 5 0.07 5.36 -48.39
C THR A 5 -0.21 4.03 -47.67
N THR A 6 -0.11 4.08 -46.34
CA THR A 6 -0.61 3.12 -45.31
C THR A 6 0.49 2.21 -44.75
N GLY A 7 0.79 2.20 -43.45
CA GLY A 7 0.25 2.92 -42.32
C GLY A 7 1.26 2.85 -41.17
N ALA A 8 1.37 3.93 -40.40
CA ALA A 8 2.05 3.89 -39.12
C ALA A 8 1.18 3.02 -38.19
N ASP A 9 1.71 1.87 -37.82
CA ASP A 9 1.23 1.07 -36.70
C ASP A 9 1.56 1.84 -35.43
N ASP A 10 0.70 2.81 -35.11
CA ASP A 10 0.70 3.53 -33.85
C ASP A 10 0.05 2.62 -32.80
N SER A 11 0.78 1.54 -32.50
CA SER A 11 0.49 0.65 -31.39
C SER A 11 0.53 1.49 -30.12
N LEU A 12 -0.66 1.86 -29.63
CA LEU A 12 -0.88 2.45 -28.31
C LEU A 12 -0.24 1.57 -27.25
N HIS A 13 1.03 1.82 -26.94
CA HIS A 13 1.63 1.45 -25.67
C HIS A 13 0.93 2.28 -24.61
N ILE A 14 -0.21 1.75 -24.13
CA ILE A 14 -0.74 2.15 -22.84
C ILE A 14 0.29 1.64 -21.84
N GLU A 15 1.23 2.50 -21.46
CA GLU A 15 1.91 2.33 -20.18
C GLU A 15 0.81 2.42 -19.12
N LEU A 16 0.23 1.26 -18.80
CA LEU A 16 -0.41 1.05 -17.51
C LEU A 16 0.70 1.37 -16.52
N SER A 17 0.72 2.61 -16.05
CA SER A 17 1.56 3.02 -14.93
C SER A 17 1.21 2.04 -13.84
N GLU A 18 2.09 1.08 -13.58
CA GLU A 18 1.85 0.05 -12.58
C GLU A 18 1.52 0.79 -11.29
N PHE A 19 0.27 0.69 -10.85
CA PHE A 19 -0.19 1.40 -9.66
C PHE A 19 0.58 0.81 -8.49
N SER A 20 1.44 1.61 -7.86
CA SER A 20 2.32 1.07 -6.84
C SER A 20 1.51 0.56 -5.65
N GLN A 21 2.08 -0.36 -4.88
CA GLN A 21 1.41 -0.89 -3.70
C GLN A 21 1.14 0.20 -2.67
N ALA A 22 2.05 1.17 -2.54
CA ALA A 22 1.83 2.37 -1.76
C ALA A 22 0.64 3.19 -2.25
N GLN A 23 0.53 3.44 -3.57
CA GLN A 23 -0.62 4.15 -4.14
C GLN A 23 -1.92 3.38 -3.88
N SER A 24 -1.92 2.04 -4.03
CA SER A 24 -3.09 1.20 -3.72
C SER A 24 -3.49 1.30 -2.25
N ALA A 25 -2.53 1.13 -1.33
CA ALA A 25 -2.80 1.25 0.09
C ALA A 25 -3.34 2.63 0.46
N ALA A 26 -2.75 3.70 -0.10
CA ALA A 26 -3.20 5.08 0.12
C ALA A 26 -4.62 5.32 -0.41
N ALA A 27 -4.91 4.86 -1.63
CA ALA A 27 -6.19 5.09 -2.30
C ALA A 27 -7.37 4.40 -1.60
N HIS A 28 -7.11 3.27 -0.95
CA HIS A 28 -8.15 2.44 -0.32
C HIS A 28 -8.22 2.56 1.20
N ALA A 29 -7.23 3.19 1.85
CA ALA A 29 -7.25 3.44 3.28
C ALA A 29 -8.27 4.52 3.63
N VAL A 30 -9.14 4.22 4.60
CA VAL A 30 -10.21 5.14 5.03
C VAL A 30 -9.99 5.70 6.44
N ARG A 31 -9.20 5.02 7.27
CA ARG A 31 -8.94 5.47 8.64
C ARG A 31 -7.67 4.86 9.19
N TYR A 32 -6.91 5.65 9.93
CA TYR A 32 -5.76 5.21 10.70
C TYR A 32 -5.98 5.53 12.18
N VAL A 33 -5.67 4.59 13.07
CA VAL A 33 -5.73 4.76 14.52
C VAL A 33 -4.48 4.17 15.16
N ALA A 34 -3.75 4.97 15.93
CA ALA A 34 -2.67 4.49 16.80
C ALA A 34 -3.04 4.63 18.27
N ASN A 35 -2.45 3.79 19.12
CA ASN A 35 -2.55 3.98 20.57
C ASN A 35 -1.62 5.10 21.06
N SER A 36 -1.83 5.57 22.29
CA SER A 36 -1.07 6.67 22.90
C SER A 36 0.43 6.41 23.05
N GLU A 37 0.82 5.13 23.07
CA GLU A 37 2.21 4.70 23.17
C GLU A 37 2.89 4.55 21.80
N PHE A 38 2.14 4.72 20.70
CA PHE A 38 2.62 4.53 19.32
C PHE A 38 3.37 3.21 19.11
N ASN A 39 2.87 2.16 19.76
CA ASN A 39 3.40 0.80 19.66
C ASN A 39 2.38 -0.17 19.07
N GLN A 40 1.12 0.26 18.91
CA GLN A 40 0.08 -0.46 18.22
C GLN A 40 -0.72 0.49 17.33
N ALA A 41 -1.12 0.00 16.16
CA ALA A 41 -1.98 0.74 15.25
C ALA A 41 -2.90 -0.17 14.44
N VAL A 42 -3.95 0.44 13.87
CA VAL A 42 -4.87 -0.22 12.92
C VAL A 42 -5.11 0.72 11.74
N LEU A 43 -4.88 0.21 10.53
CA LEU A 43 -5.24 0.85 9.28
C LEU A 43 -6.49 0.16 8.71
N PHE A 44 -7.56 0.92 8.51
CA PHE A 44 -8.83 0.45 7.98
C PHE A 44 -8.95 0.77 6.51
N PHE A 45 -9.51 -0.17 5.75
CA PHE A 45 -9.69 -0.07 4.31
C PHE A 45 -11.19 0.03 3.93
N GLU A 46 -11.48 0.53 2.74
CA GLU A 46 -12.86 0.75 2.26
C GLU A 46 -13.67 -0.55 2.10
N ASP A 47 -13.01 -1.68 1.86
CA ASP A 47 -13.65 -3.00 1.79
C ASP A 47 -14.05 -3.56 3.18
N GLY A 48 -13.83 -2.79 4.24
CA GLY A 48 -14.12 -3.16 5.63
C GLY A 48 -13.03 -4.00 6.30
N SER A 49 -11.98 -4.39 5.56
CA SER A 49 -10.81 -5.05 6.14
C SER A 49 -9.92 -4.09 6.91
N PHE A 50 -9.04 -4.63 7.74
CA PHE A 50 -8.06 -3.83 8.47
C PHE A 50 -6.72 -4.54 8.61
N LEU A 51 -5.66 -3.74 8.69
CA LEU A 51 -4.30 -4.19 8.95
C LEU A 51 -3.89 -3.72 10.34
N GLN A 52 -3.57 -4.68 11.21
CA GLN A 52 -3.09 -4.42 12.57
C GLN A 52 -1.57 -4.40 12.59
N PHE A 53 -1.02 -3.53 13.43
CA PHE A 53 0.42 -3.38 13.63
C PHE A 53 0.74 -3.43 15.12
N GLU A 54 1.83 -4.10 15.47
CA GLU A 54 2.44 -4.01 16.78
C GLU A 54 3.96 -3.94 16.66
N HIS A 55 4.55 -3.02 17.41
CA HIS A 55 5.98 -2.90 17.63
C HIS A 55 6.17 -2.76 19.15
N LYS A 56 6.47 -3.87 19.84
CA LYS A 56 6.81 -3.88 21.27
C LYS A 56 8.25 -4.35 21.47
N GLY A 57 9.11 -3.42 21.87
CA GLY A 57 10.54 -3.69 22.11
C GLY A 57 11.30 -4.01 20.82
N ARG A 58 12.48 -4.65 20.97
CA ARG A 58 13.33 -5.05 19.83
C ARG A 58 12.83 -6.32 19.14
N ASP A 59 12.09 -7.16 19.85
CA ASP A 59 11.83 -8.55 19.44
C ASP A 59 10.40 -8.81 18.98
N SER A 60 9.46 -7.89 19.20
CA SER A 60 8.09 -8.01 18.68
C SER A 60 7.80 -6.89 17.69
N ARG A 61 7.90 -7.20 16.39
CA ARG A 61 7.40 -6.35 15.31
C ARG A 61 6.62 -7.21 14.33
N TRP A 62 5.32 -6.99 14.23
CA TRP A 62 4.46 -7.73 13.33
C TRP A 62 3.35 -6.86 12.76
N ALA A 63 2.86 -7.27 11.59
CA ALA A 63 1.64 -6.76 11.00
C ALA A 63 0.75 -7.93 10.58
N LYS A 64 -0.56 -7.76 10.66
CA LYS A 64 -1.53 -8.83 10.36
C LYS A 64 -2.81 -8.29 9.76
N ALA A 65 -3.17 -8.80 8.58
CA ALA A 65 -4.44 -8.52 7.94
C ALA A 65 -5.61 -9.21 8.68
N SER A 66 -6.79 -8.59 8.65
CA SER A 66 -8.00 -9.12 9.27
C SER A 66 -8.55 -10.36 8.57
N ALA A 67 -8.36 -10.47 7.26
CA ALA A 67 -8.85 -11.57 6.42
C ALA A 67 -8.09 -11.63 5.10
N GLU A 68 -7.99 -12.81 4.50
CA GLU A 68 -7.35 -13.04 3.19
C GLU A 68 -8.15 -12.46 2.02
N ARG A 69 -7.48 -12.23 0.88
CA ARG A 69 -8.07 -11.72 -0.37
C ARG A 69 -8.73 -10.34 -0.26
N THR A 70 -8.36 -9.57 0.76
CA THR A 70 -8.83 -8.20 1.02
C THR A 70 -7.79 -7.15 0.63
N GLN A 71 -8.13 -5.86 0.71
CA GLN A 71 -7.18 -4.75 0.60
C GLN A 71 -6.12 -4.82 1.69
N ALA A 72 -6.51 -5.12 2.94
CA ALA A 72 -5.55 -5.32 4.02
C ALA A 72 -4.60 -6.50 3.76
N ASP A 73 -5.09 -7.61 3.21
CA ASP A 73 -4.25 -8.76 2.85
C ASP A 73 -3.23 -8.41 1.76
N ARG A 74 -3.68 -7.74 0.70
CA ARG A 74 -2.80 -7.27 -0.38
C ARG A 74 -1.71 -6.34 0.15
N ALA A 75 -2.09 -5.36 0.97
CA ALA A 75 -1.13 -4.47 1.60
C ALA A 75 -0.17 -5.23 2.53
N CYS A 76 -0.66 -6.22 3.29
CA CYS A 76 0.16 -7.00 4.21
C CYS A 76 1.18 -7.91 3.50
N LEU A 77 0.76 -8.60 2.44
CA LEU A 77 1.62 -9.50 1.65
C LEU A 77 2.70 -8.74 0.88
N GLY A 78 2.36 -7.54 0.44
CA GLY A 78 3.24 -6.67 -0.33
C GLY A 78 4.24 -5.87 0.51
N MET A 79 3.99 -5.78 1.82
CA MET A 79 4.79 -4.96 2.74
C MET A 79 6.07 -5.69 3.13
N SER A 80 7.21 -5.02 2.93
CA SER A 80 8.51 -5.50 3.37
C SER A 80 8.74 -5.20 4.86
N HIS A 81 8.40 -3.98 5.30
CA HIS A 81 8.49 -3.56 6.68
C HIS A 81 7.64 -2.32 6.95
N PHE A 82 7.47 -1.97 8.23
CA PHE A 82 6.80 -0.75 8.65
C PHE A 82 7.58 -0.04 9.75
N ARG A 83 7.30 1.26 9.90
CA ARG A 83 7.72 2.07 11.04
C ARG A 83 6.48 2.70 11.68
N LEU A 84 6.28 2.41 12.96
CA LEU A 84 5.29 3.10 13.78
C LEU A 84 6.02 3.98 14.79
N ASN A 85 5.67 5.27 14.83
CA ASN A 85 6.19 6.24 15.79
C ASN A 85 5.14 7.35 16.07
N ALA A 86 5.51 8.31 16.92
CA ALA A 86 4.62 9.40 17.34
C ALA A 86 4.13 10.32 16.20
N LEU A 87 4.78 10.30 15.04
CA LEU A 87 4.44 11.15 13.90
C LEU A 87 3.53 10.44 12.90
N HIS A 88 3.84 9.19 12.58
CA HIS A 88 3.17 8.45 11.50
C HIS A 88 3.32 6.93 11.64
N LEU A 89 2.46 6.24 10.90
CA LEU A 89 2.69 4.88 10.40
C LEU A 89 3.24 4.98 8.98
N GLN A 90 4.47 4.50 8.76
CA GLN A 90 5.06 4.35 7.43
C GLN A 90 5.01 2.88 7.03
N LEU A 91 4.50 2.60 5.83
CA LEU A 91 4.58 1.28 5.20
C LEU A 91 5.58 1.32 4.06
N TYR A 92 6.43 0.31 3.97
CA TYR A 92 7.38 0.12 2.89
C TYR A 92 7.04 -1.18 2.17
N PHE A 93 6.99 -1.15 0.84
CA PHE A 93 6.57 -2.29 0.02
C PHE A 93 7.75 -2.92 -0.72
N GLU A 94 7.58 -4.16 -1.15
CA GLU A 94 8.57 -4.93 -1.93
C GLU A 94 8.83 -4.33 -3.31
N ASP A 95 7.87 -3.56 -3.86
CA ASP A 95 8.05 -2.82 -5.12
C ASP A 95 8.90 -1.53 -4.96
N GLY A 96 9.42 -1.27 -3.76
CA GLY A 96 10.23 -0.10 -3.44
C GLY A 96 9.43 1.17 -3.15
N SER A 97 8.10 1.12 -3.26
CA SER A 97 7.23 2.24 -2.89
C SER A 97 6.97 2.32 -1.39
N ASP A 98 6.59 3.50 -0.91
CA ASP A 98 6.26 3.73 0.49
C ASP A 98 5.10 4.74 0.66
N VAL A 99 4.40 4.64 1.79
CA VAL A 99 3.28 5.53 2.14
C VAL A 99 3.27 5.83 3.64
N ALA A 100 2.90 7.06 4.00
CA ALA A 100 2.76 7.54 5.36
C ALA A 100 1.28 7.79 5.72
N PHE A 101 0.86 7.38 6.92
CA PHE A 101 -0.43 7.72 7.51
C PHE A 101 -0.23 8.47 8.83
N THR A 102 -0.95 9.58 8.99
CA THR A 102 -0.93 10.45 10.17
C THR A 102 -2.30 10.46 10.85
N ILE A 103 -2.33 10.72 12.15
CA ILE A 103 -3.58 10.86 12.94
C ILE A 103 -4.33 12.12 12.53
#